data_AF-A0A2V1D0F1-F1
#
_entry.id   AF-A0A2V1D0F1-F1
#
_cell.length_a   1.000
_cell.length_b   1.000
_cell.length_c   1.000
_cell.angle_alpha   90.00
_cell.angle_beta   90.00
_cell.angle_gamma   90.00
#
_symmetry.space_group_name_H-M   'P 1'
#
loop_
_entity.id
_entity.type
_entity.pdbx_description
1 polymer ?
#
loop_
_entity_poly.entity_id
_entity_poly.type
_entity_poly.pdbx_seq_one_letter_code
_entity_poly.pdbx_strand_id
1 'polypeptide(L)'
;MMDEILAQWDEWDLYDDSIDDVRPPLPYYIVPSQELFGFLRAPINKYCFLFEHTLAHTARTYSLPETMVMVIALRALRFCYSSSMLCRESLLYKDRWEQRRGQGVVVKEGLGMRETLEKCGIGWFLPKFSWATRRLAQPYGDNEIHTPSQHRVSVGRREDVQDGTAVPAR
;
A
#
# COMPACT_ATOMS: atom_id res chain seq x y z
N MET A 1 -32.52 15.85 -22.05
CA MET A 1 -31.37 14.93 -21.87
C MET A 1 -30.04 15.57 -22.26
N MET A 2 -29.74 15.90 -23.53
CA MET A 2 -28.51 16.66 -23.84
C MET A 2 -28.55 18.09 -23.31
N ASP A 3 -29.70 18.75 -23.39
CA ASP A 3 -29.85 20.13 -22.87
C ASP A 3 -29.81 20.20 -21.33
N GLU A 4 -30.20 19.13 -20.65
CA GLU A 4 -30.08 19.01 -19.19
C GLU A 4 -28.63 18.79 -18.76
N ILE A 5 -27.86 18.03 -19.55
CA ILE A 5 -26.43 17.87 -19.33
C ILE A 5 -25.72 19.21 -19.58
N LEU A 6 -26.06 19.93 -20.65
CA LEU A 6 -25.46 21.24 -20.92
C LEU A 6 -25.79 22.27 -19.83
N ALA A 7 -27.04 22.31 -19.35
CA ALA A 7 -27.44 23.19 -18.25
C ALA A 7 -26.75 22.81 -16.93
N GLN A 8 -26.54 21.52 -16.68
CA GLN A 8 -25.80 21.05 -15.50
C GLN A 8 -24.32 21.43 -15.59
N TRP A 9 -23.72 21.51 -16.78
CA TRP A 9 -22.33 21.94 -16.94
C TRP A 9 -22.18 23.46 -16.75
N ASP A 10 -23.14 24.25 -17.25
CA ASP A 10 -23.25 25.70 -16.97
C ASP A 10 -23.41 25.98 -15.46
N GLU A 11 -24.16 25.14 -14.75
CA GLU A 11 -24.31 25.23 -13.29
C GLU A 11 -23.04 24.80 -12.54
N TRP A 12 -22.21 23.93 -13.11
CA TRP A 12 -20.95 23.47 -12.51
C TRP A 12 -19.77 24.41 -12.81
N ASP A 13 -19.91 25.31 -13.78
CA ASP A 13 -19.03 26.48 -14.00
C ASP A 13 -19.18 27.56 -12.91
N LEU A 14 -19.73 27.20 -11.74
CA LEU A 14 -19.77 27.95 -10.48
C LEU A 14 -18.40 28.33 -9.89
N TYR A 15 -17.30 28.19 -10.65
CA TYR A 15 -16.09 28.93 -10.33
C TYR A 15 -16.35 30.39 -10.69
N ASP A 16 -16.66 31.17 -9.66
CA ASP A 16 -16.77 32.62 -9.72
C ASP A 16 -15.45 33.22 -10.23
N ASP A 17 -15.35 33.44 -11.55
CA ASP A 17 -14.22 34.08 -12.22
C ASP A 17 -13.93 35.49 -11.65
N SER A 18 -14.86 36.09 -10.89
CA SER A 18 -14.65 37.41 -10.26
C SER A 18 -13.69 37.38 -9.06
N ILE A 19 -13.34 36.20 -8.54
CA ILE A 19 -12.32 36.04 -7.47
C ILE A 19 -10.89 36.08 -8.04
N ASP A 20 -10.72 35.86 -9.34
CA ASP A 20 -9.41 35.69 -9.97
C ASP A 20 -8.77 36.98 -10.52
N ASP A 21 -9.47 38.12 -10.57
CA ASP A 21 -8.89 39.38 -11.06
C ASP A 21 -7.75 39.95 -10.18
N VAL A 22 -7.57 39.43 -8.95
CA VAL A 22 -6.54 39.88 -8.00
C VAL A 22 -5.31 38.96 -7.97
N ARG A 23 -5.39 37.75 -8.55
CA ARG A 23 -4.30 36.77 -8.49
C ARG A 23 -3.76 36.50 -9.88
N PRO A 24 -2.43 36.57 -10.10
CA PRO A 24 -1.87 36.13 -11.36
C PRO A 24 -2.29 34.66 -11.58
N PRO A 25 -2.71 34.28 -12.80
CA PRO A 25 -3.16 32.93 -13.09
C PRO A 25 -2.08 31.96 -12.65
N LEU A 26 -2.47 30.96 -11.84
CA LEU A 26 -1.54 29.94 -11.41
C LEU A 26 -1.00 29.22 -12.65
N PRO A 27 0.30 28.87 -12.69
CA PRO A 27 0.85 28.13 -13.80
C PRO A 27 0.10 26.80 -13.94
N TYR A 28 -0.52 26.58 -15.10
CA TYR A 28 -1.13 25.31 -15.45
C TYR A 28 -0.20 24.53 -16.37
N TYR A 29 -0.24 23.20 -16.24
CA TYR A 29 0.55 22.30 -17.07
C TYR A 29 -0.38 21.61 -18.07
N ILE A 30 -0.08 21.72 -19.36
CA ILE A 30 -0.69 20.87 -20.39
C ILE A 30 0.22 19.66 -20.56
N VAL A 31 -0.21 18.51 -20.07
CA VAL A 31 0.49 17.23 -20.27
C VAL A 31 -0.27 16.42 -21.31
N PRO A 32 0.37 15.94 -22.39
CA PRO A 32 -0.28 15.08 -23.37
C PRO A 32 -0.90 13.85 -22.68
N SER A 33 -2.14 13.51 -23.02
CA SER A 33 -2.83 12.38 -22.38
C SER A 33 -2.06 11.07 -22.52
N GLN A 34 -1.34 10.87 -23.63
CA GLN A 34 -0.48 9.70 -23.83
C GLN A 34 0.65 9.61 -22.79
N GLU A 35 1.28 10.73 -22.44
CA GLU A 35 2.33 10.79 -21.43
C GLU A 35 1.78 10.52 -20.04
N LEU A 36 0.64 11.16 -19.70
CA LEU A 36 -0.04 10.92 -18.44
C LEU A 36 -0.45 9.44 -18.30
N PHE A 37 -1.04 8.85 -19.33
CA PHE A 37 -1.42 7.43 -19.30
C PHE A 37 -0.20 6.51 -19.26
N GLY A 38 0.89 6.86 -19.94
CA GLY A 38 2.16 6.13 -19.85
C GLY A 38 2.70 6.15 -18.41
N PHE A 39 2.73 7.33 -17.81
CA PHE A 39 3.13 7.51 -16.41
C PHE A 39 2.23 6.72 -15.46
N LEU A 40 0.90 6.79 -15.61
CA LEU A 40 -0.02 6.05 -14.77
C LEU A 40 0.18 4.53 -14.94
N ARG A 41 0.36 4.02 -16.16
CA ARG A 41 0.56 2.58 -16.36
C ARG A 41 1.82 2.05 -15.70
N ALA A 42 2.89 2.84 -15.57
CA ALA A 42 4.16 2.38 -15.02
C ALA A 42 4.05 1.85 -13.56
N PRO A 43 3.44 2.57 -12.60
CA PRO A 43 3.15 2.05 -11.25
C PRO A 43 2.24 0.83 -11.18
N ILE A 44 1.33 0.63 -12.14
CA ILE A 44 0.55 -0.62 -12.21
C ILE A 44 1.45 -1.75 -12.69
N ASN A 45 2.10 -1.54 -13.84
CA ASN A 45 2.92 -2.54 -14.51
C ASN A 45 4.03 -3.06 -13.60
N LYS A 46 4.67 -2.21 -12.80
CA LYS A 46 5.74 -2.65 -11.89
C LYS A 46 5.27 -3.72 -10.89
N TYR A 47 4.05 -3.61 -10.37
CA TYR A 47 3.51 -4.56 -9.40
C TYR A 47 2.89 -5.79 -10.06
N CYS A 48 2.21 -5.61 -11.21
CA CYS A 48 1.72 -6.72 -12.01
C CYS A 48 2.90 -7.60 -12.48
N PHE A 49 3.97 -6.98 -12.98
CA PHE A 49 5.19 -7.69 -13.38
C PHE A 49 5.79 -8.45 -12.20
N LEU A 50 5.89 -7.85 -11.02
CA LEU A 50 6.39 -8.55 -9.83
C LEU A 50 5.55 -9.80 -9.48
N PHE A 51 4.22 -9.66 -9.55
CA PHE A 51 3.31 -10.77 -9.29
C PHE A 51 3.47 -11.88 -10.31
N GLU A 52 3.38 -11.56 -11.61
CA GLU A 52 3.49 -12.51 -12.71
C GLU A 52 4.85 -13.17 -12.76
N HIS A 53 5.92 -12.41 -12.57
CA HIS A 53 7.28 -12.92 -12.50
C HIS A 53 7.42 -13.93 -11.36
N THR A 54 6.88 -13.63 -10.18
CA THR A 54 6.91 -14.58 -9.05
C THR A 54 6.10 -15.83 -9.38
N LEU A 55 4.87 -15.67 -9.88
CA LEU A 55 3.99 -16.77 -10.26
C LEU A 55 4.63 -17.69 -11.32
N ALA A 56 5.22 -17.12 -12.37
CA ALA A 56 5.85 -17.87 -13.46
C ALA A 56 7.06 -18.69 -13.01
N HIS A 57 7.77 -18.22 -11.98
CA HIS A 57 8.91 -18.94 -11.41
C HIS A 57 8.55 -19.74 -10.15
N THR A 58 7.25 -19.98 -9.91
CA THR A 58 6.78 -20.87 -8.86
C THR A 58 6.51 -22.25 -9.46
N ALA A 59 6.94 -23.32 -8.78
CA ALA A 59 6.61 -24.69 -9.20
C ALA A 59 5.13 -25.01 -8.95
N ARG A 60 4.69 -26.25 -9.25
CA ARG A 60 3.31 -26.74 -9.03
C ARG A 60 2.77 -26.53 -7.60
N THR A 61 3.65 -26.33 -6.63
CA THR A 61 3.32 -26.04 -5.22
C THR A 61 3.92 -24.70 -4.80
N TYR A 62 3.10 -23.85 -4.20
CA TYR A 62 3.53 -22.53 -3.71
C TYR A 62 4.28 -22.65 -2.39
N SER A 63 5.47 -22.06 -2.32
CA SER A 63 6.17 -21.86 -1.05
C SER A 63 5.67 -20.59 -0.34
N LEU A 64 5.84 -20.55 0.98
CA LEU A 64 5.45 -19.41 1.80
C LEU A 64 6.11 -18.09 1.33
N PRO A 65 7.42 -18.04 1.02
CA PRO A 65 8.05 -16.81 0.56
C PRO A 65 7.48 -16.29 -0.77
N GLU A 66 7.17 -17.17 -1.72
CA GLU A 66 6.56 -16.80 -3.01
C GLU A 66 5.18 -16.19 -2.80
N THR A 67 4.36 -16.83 -1.97
CA THR A 67 3.03 -16.35 -1.64
C THR A 67 3.10 -14.98 -0.97
N MET A 68 4.08 -14.76 -0.09
CA MET A 68 4.29 -13.46 0.55
C MET A 68 4.63 -12.36 -0.46
N VAL A 69 5.51 -12.63 -1.43
CA VAL A 69 5.83 -11.66 -2.50
C VAL A 69 4.61 -11.33 -3.34
N MET A 70 3.83 -12.34 -3.73
CA MET A 70 2.60 -12.15 -4.49
C MET A 70 1.60 -11.29 -3.72
N VAL A 71 1.43 -11.55 -2.41
CA VAL A 71 0.57 -10.73 -1.54
C VAL A 71 1.10 -9.30 -1.41
N ILE A 72 2.42 -9.12 -1.25
CA ILE A 72 3.05 -7.78 -1.22
C ILE A 72 2.75 -7.01 -2.52
N ALA A 73 2.92 -7.65 -3.67
CA ALA A 73 2.64 -7.04 -4.97
C ALA A 73 1.18 -6.58 -5.08
N LEU A 74 0.22 -7.43 -4.69
CA LEU A 74 -1.21 -7.10 -4.69
C LEU A 74 -1.55 -5.96 -3.70
N ARG A 75 -0.94 -5.96 -2.51
CA ARG A 75 -1.13 -4.88 -1.53
C ARG A 75 -0.59 -3.56 -2.07
N ALA A 76 0.59 -3.58 -2.69
CA ALA A 76 1.19 -2.37 -3.25
C ALA A 76 0.43 -1.86 -4.48
N LEU A 77 -0.12 -2.77 -5.30
CA LEU A 77 -1.00 -2.43 -6.41
C LEU A 77 -2.25 -1.67 -5.95
N ARG A 78 -2.85 -2.06 -4.83
CA ARG A 78 -4.01 -1.36 -4.24
C ARG A 78 -3.72 0.12 -3.91
N PHE A 79 -2.46 0.46 -3.60
CA PHE A 79 -2.05 1.80 -3.20
C PHE A 79 -1.17 2.50 -4.23
N CYS A 80 -1.11 2.01 -5.48
CA CYS A 80 -0.18 2.54 -6.49
C CYS A 80 -0.37 4.02 -6.84
N TYR A 81 -1.56 4.60 -6.58
CA TYR A 81 -1.86 6.02 -6.77
C TYR A 81 -2.35 6.75 -5.52
N SER A 82 -2.59 6.05 -4.41
CA SER A 82 -3.18 6.64 -3.21
C SER A 82 -2.12 6.83 -2.13
N SER A 83 -1.55 8.03 -2.05
CA SER A 83 -0.59 8.39 -1.01
C SER A 83 -1.24 8.48 0.38
N SER A 84 -2.47 8.99 0.47
CA SER A 84 -3.17 9.20 1.76
C SER A 84 -3.52 7.89 2.47
N MET A 85 -3.84 6.83 1.72
CA MET A 85 -4.13 5.52 2.32
C MET A 85 -2.88 4.67 2.53
N LEU A 86 -1.79 4.92 1.79
CA LEU A 86 -0.54 4.17 1.92
C LEU A 86 0.04 4.28 3.35
N CYS A 87 -0.06 5.45 3.99
CA CYS A 87 0.41 5.66 5.37
C CYS A 87 -0.22 4.71 6.39
N ARG A 88 -1.44 4.19 6.11
CA ARG A 88 -2.13 3.21 6.96
C ARG A 88 -1.60 1.79 6.78
N GLU A 89 -0.97 1.51 5.64
CA GLU A 89 -0.39 0.22 5.32
C GLU A 89 1.05 0.13 5.86
N SER A 90 1.18 -0.25 7.13
CA SER A 90 2.48 -0.25 7.82
C SER A 90 3.55 -1.13 7.15
N LEU A 91 3.16 -2.25 6.52
CA LEU A 91 4.09 -3.13 5.80
C LEU A 91 4.77 -2.41 4.63
N LEU A 92 4.03 -1.60 3.88
CA LEU A 92 4.55 -0.90 2.72
C LEU A 92 5.21 0.42 3.11
N TYR A 93 4.56 1.19 3.98
CA TYR A 93 4.95 2.56 4.28
C TYR A 93 6.15 2.66 5.22
N LYS A 94 6.15 1.91 6.33
CA LYS A 94 7.19 2.03 7.35
C LYS A 94 8.43 1.25 6.96
N ASP A 95 9.57 1.74 7.46
CA ASP A 95 10.86 1.10 7.29
C ASP A 95 11.08 0.02 8.36
N ARG A 96 11.28 0.44 9.62
CA ARG A 96 11.42 -0.43 10.79
C ARG A 96 10.68 0.19 11.98
N TRP A 97 10.05 -0.63 12.82
CA TRP A 97 9.47 -0.16 14.08
C TRP A 97 9.43 -1.25 15.14
N GLU A 98 9.41 -0.84 16.41
CA GLU A 98 9.27 -1.74 17.53
C GLU A 98 7.80 -1.87 17.93
N GLN A 99 7.37 -3.10 18.20
CA GLN A 99 6.06 -3.38 18.76
C GLN A 99 6.24 -4.15 20.07
N ARG A 100 5.75 -3.56 21.18
CA ARG A 100 5.67 -4.25 22.46
C ARG A 100 4.60 -5.33 22.38
N ARG A 101 4.97 -6.58 22.67
CA ARG A 101 4.06 -7.72 22.75
C ARG A 101 4.28 -8.41 24.10
N GLY A 102 3.41 -8.10 25.06
CA GLY A 102 3.58 -8.57 26.45
C GLY A 102 4.83 -7.96 27.08
N GLN A 103 5.70 -8.81 27.65
CA GLN A 103 6.98 -8.40 28.25
C GLN A 103 8.13 -8.25 27.24
N GLY A 104 7.93 -8.62 25.96
CA GLY A 104 8.97 -8.56 24.93
C GLY A 104 8.80 -7.39 23.95
N VAL A 105 9.92 -6.88 23.44
CA VAL A 105 9.96 -5.96 22.30
C VAL A 105 10.24 -6.76 21.03
N VAL A 106 9.33 -6.70 20.06
CA VAL A 106 9.53 -7.33 18.74
C VAL A 106 9.81 -6.24 17.72
N VAL A 107 10.91 -6.40 16.99
CA VAL A 107 11.25 -5.52 15.87
C VAL A 107 10.52 -6.01 14.63
N LYS A 108 9.77 -5.10 13.99
CA LYS A 108 9.09 -5.35 12.73
C LYS A 108 9.74 -4.60 11.59
N GLU A 109 9.79 -5.27 10.45
CA GLU A 109 10.30 -4.70 9.19
C GLU A 109 9.15 -4.45 8.22
N GLY A 110 9.23 -3.31 7.55
CA GLY A 110 8.45 -2.97 6.37
C GLY A 110 9.35 -2.63 5.19
N LEU A 111 8.72 -2.23 4.09
CA LEU A 111 9.35 -1.99 2.80
C LEU A 111 9.77 -0.52 2.58
N GLY A 112 9.49 0.37 3.54
CA GLY A 112 10.07 1.70 3.61
C GLY A 112 9.68 2.66 2.48
N MET A 113 8.49 2.50 1.89
CA MET A 113 8.05 3.37 0.79
C MET A 113 7.89 4.84 1.19
N ARG A 114 7.81 5.15 2.48
CA ARG A 114 7.81 6.54 2.97
C ARG A 114 9.02 7.32 2.48
N GLU A 115 10.22 6.74 2.61
CA GLU A 115 11.47 7.43 2.30
C GLU A 115 11.55 7.76 0.79
N THR A 116 11.18 6.80 -0.04
CA THR A 116 11.20 6.95 -1.50
C THR A 116 10.11 7.90 -1.99
N LEU A 117 8.94 7.88 -1.35
CA LEU A 117 7.85 8.83 -1.62
C LEU A 117 8.23 10.26 -1.23
N GLU A 118 8.85 10.47 -0.06
CA GLU A 118 9.30 11.80 0.38
C GLU A 118 10.43 12.36 -0.51
N LYS A 119 11.31 11.50 -1.03
CA LYS A 119 12.44 11.92 -1.89
C LYS A 119 12.06 12.15 -3.35
N CYS A 120 11.20 11.30 -3.92
CA CYS A 120 10.98 11.24 -5.37
C CYS A 120 9.52 11.39 -5.78
N GLY A 121 8.58 11.53 -4.84
CA GLY A 121 7.14 11.55 -5.11
C GLY A 121 6.56 10.20 -5.57
N ILE A 122 7.38 9.15 -5.66
CA ILE A 122 7.00 7.81 -6.09
C ILE A 122 7.49 6.80 -5.06
N GLY A 123 6.57 5.98 -4.56
CA GLY A 123 6.89 4.91 -3.62
C GLY A 123 7.55 3.71 -4.30
N TRP A 124 8.79 3.42 -3.88
CA TRP A 124 9.57 2.22 -4.21
C TRP A 124 9.91 1.44 -2.93
N PHE A 125 10.03 0.12 -3.03
CA PHE A 125 10.52 -0.69 -1.92
C PHE A 125 12.00 -0.40 -1.71
N LEU A 126 12.41 -0.27 -0.45
CA LEU A 126 13.82 -0.25 -0.09
C LEU A 126 14.49 -1.57 -0.49
N PRO A 127 15.81 -1.57 -0.80
CA PRO A 127 16.55 -2.74 -1.28
C PRO A 127 16.84 -3.75 -0.16
N LYS A 128 15.81 -4.10 0.61
CA LYS A 128 15.87 -5.05 1.72
C LYS A 128 15.56 -6.48 1.27
N PHE A 129 15.05 -6.64 0.06
CA PHE A 129 14.57 -7.91 -0.44
C PHE A 129 15.63 -8.59 -1.33
N SER A 130 15.97 -9.83 -1.01
CA SER A 130 16.76 -10.69 -1.87
C SER A 130 15.86 -11.36 -2.89
N TRP A 131 15.95 -10.91 -4.14
CA TRP A 131 15.17 -11.47 -5.25
C TRP A 131 15.56 -12.92 -5.57
N ALA A 132 16.80 -13.33 -5.26
CA ALA A 132 17.28 -14.69 -5.46
C ALA A 132 16.62 -15.69 -4.50
N THR A 133 16.46 -15.30 -3.22
CA THR A 133 15.88 -16.18 -2.18
C THR A 133 14.42 -15.89 -1.88
N ARG A 134 13.86 -14.85 -2.51
CA ARG A 134 12.50 -14.34 -2.26
C ARG A 134 12.24 -14.07 -0.78
N ARG A 135 13.26 -13.58 -0.08
CA ARG A 135 13.23 -13.28 1.37
C ARG A 135 13.85 -11.92 1.62
N LEU A 136 13.58 -11.35 2.79
CA LEU A 136 14.40 -10.24 3.28
C LEU A 136 15.87 -10.69 3.38
N ALA A 137 16.76 -9.88 2.83
CA ALA A 137 18.20 -10.07 2.94
C ALA A 137 18.63 -9.89 4.40
N GLN A 138 19.72 -10.53 4.82
CA GLN A 138 20.30 -10.19 6.12
C GLN A 138 20.83 -8.75 6.10
N PRO A 139 20.73 -8.01 7.23
CA PRO A 139 20.28 -8.44 8.56
C PRO A 139 18.75 -8.37 8.79
N TYR A 140 17.94 -8.00 7.79
CA TYR A 140 16.50 -7.76 7.93
C TYR A 140 15.67 -9.05 8.07
N GLY A 141 16.19 -10.18 7.60
CA GLY A 141 15.51 -11.48 7.61
C GLY A 141 15.22 -12.06 9.00
N ASP A 142 15.93 -11.60 10.03
CA ASP A 142 15.74 -12.06 11.42
C ASP A 142 14.57 -11.34 12.11
N ASN A 143 14.09 -10.24 11.52
CA ASN A 143 12.98 -9.46 12.04
C ASN A 143 11.64 -9.93 11.43
N GLU A 144 10.55 -9.79 12.19
CA GLU A 144 9.23 -10.18 11.69
C GLU A 144 8.73 -9.22 10.60
N ILE A 145 8.46 -9.75 9.40
CA ILE A 145 7.72 -9.02 8.37
C ILE A 145 6.31 -8.76 8.89
N HIS A 146 5.88 -7.50 8.86
CA HIS A 146 4.53 -7.18 9.30
C HIS A 146 3.47 -7.77 8.36
N THR A 147 2.73 -8.76 8.86
CA THR A 147 1.51 -9.24 8.21
C THR A 147 0.27 -8.76 8.97
N PRO A 148 -0.66 -8.02 8.34
CA PRO A 148 -1.86 -7.53 9.03
C PRO A 148 -2.85 -8.64 9.40
N SER A 149 -2.75 -9.84 8.79
CA SER A 149 -3.56 -11.00 9.14
C SER A 149 -3.28 -11.54 10.55
N GLN A 150 -2.07 -11.37 11.08
CA GLN A 150 -1.73 -11.87 12.43
C GLN A 150 -2.40 -11.07 13.55
N HIS A 151 -2.69 -9.78 13.34
CA HIS A 151 -3.38 -8.96 14.34
C HIS A 151 -4.88 -9.29 14.43
N ARG A 152 -5.57 -9.56 13.32
CA ARG A 152 -6.98 -9.96 13.37
C ARG A 152 -7.19 -11.34 14.00
N VAL A 153 -6.29 -12.29 13.76
CA VAL A 153 -6.37 -13.63 14.39
C VAL A 153 -6.07 -13.58 15.89
N SER A 154 -5.18 -12.69 16.35
CA SER A 154 -4.88 -12.58 17.79
C SER A 154 -5.81 -11.66 18.58
N VAL A 155 -6.56 -10.78 17.90
CA VAL A 155 -7.68 -10.03 18.51
C VAL A 155 -8.94 -10.91 18.58
N GLY A 156 -9.30 -11.63 17.51
CA GLY A 156 -10.46 -12.55 17.54
C GLY A 156 -10.33 -13.66 18.58
N ARG A 157 -9.11 -14.21 18.77
CA ARG A 157 -8.87 -15.24 19.79
C ARG A 157 -8.89 -14.73 21.24
N ARG A 158 -8.83 -13.42 21.47
CA ARG A 158 -8.98 -12.83 22.81
C ARG A 158 -10.45 -12.59 23.15
N GLU A 159 -11.26 -12.23 22.17
CA GLU A 159 -12.71 -12.06 22.34
C GLU A 159 -13.39 -13.42 22.59
N ASP A 160 -12.97 -14.49 21.92
CA ASP A 160 -13.51 -15.85 22.13
C ASP A 160 -13.14 -16.47 23.49
N VAL A 161 -12.10 -15.97 24.17
CA VAL A 161 -11.64 -16.50 25.48
C VAL A 161 -12.30 -15.77 26.66
N GLN A 162 -12.87 -14.59 26.44
CA GLN A 162 -13.49 -13.80 27.50
C GLN A 162 -14.98 -14.09 27.71
N ASP A 163 -15.64 -14.77 26.77
CA ASP A 163 -17.07 -15.14 26.85
C ASP A 163 -17.31 -16.58 27.38
N GLY A 164 -16.23 -17.29 27.74
CA GLY A 164 -16.28 -18.64 28.31
C GLY A 164 -16.16 -18.64 29.83
N THR A 165 -17.01 -17.90 30.55
CA THR A 165 -17.10 -18.00 32.02
C THR A 165 -17.62 -19.37 32.43
N ALA A 166 -16.74 -20.15 33.06
CA ALA A 166 -17.02 -21.44 33.64
C ALA A 166 -18.16 -21.37 34.67
N VAL A 167 -19.20 -22.17 34.46
CA VAL A 167 -20.18 -22.53 35.50
C VAL A 167 -19.63 -23.76 36.24
N PRO A 168 -19.33 -23.69 37.55
CA PRO A 168 -18.90 -24.85 38.30
C PRO A 168 -20.09 -25.78 38.57
N ALA A 169 -19.92 -27.06 38.24
CA ALA A 169 -20.87 -28.12 38.56
C ALA A 169 -20.94 -28.33 40.08
N ARG A 170 -22.17 -28.37 40.61
CA ARG A 170 -22.55 -29.05 41.85
C ARG A 170 -23.66 -30.03 41.54
#